data_AF-A0A6I3ZXZ4-F1
#
_entry.id   AF-A0A6I3ZXZ4-F1
#
_cell.length_a   1.000
_cell.length_b   1.000
_cell.length_c   1.000
_cell.angle_alpha   90.00
_cell.angle_beta   90.00
_cell.angle_gamma   90.00
#
_symmetry.space_group_name_H-M   'P 1'
#
loop_
_entity.id
_entity.type
_entity.pdbx_description
1 polymer ?
#
loop_
_entity_poly.entity_id
_entity_poly.type
_entity_poly.pdbx_seq_one_letter_code
_entity_poly.pdbx_strand_id
1 'polypeptide(L)'
;MSLTVTDSTHTTIPAGLTIADTEVDLLVVGSGTGLGAALAAHEQGLSVLVIEKSSYVGGSTARSGGALWLPASPVIEECGGLDTAQRASTYLDAVVGDSAPQDRSTAYLRHLPATVDMLRRTTPMKLFWAKEYSDYHPEAPGGSAAGRTCECRPLNTAILGEYLADLRPGVMEVSIPMPTTGADYRWLNLMSRIPRKGLPTVIKRLAQGLGGLALGRRYAAGGQALAAGLFAGAIRAGITIWLDTALTGLVTDDGGQVTGATVVHADAAFTITARHGVVLAAGGFDHHMDMRWKFQSESLGRNLSLGARSNTGDAIRMGQEVGAGIALMDQSWWFPAVAPLPGAAPAVMLAERSLPGSFIVDQNGRRFANESADYMSFGQRVLELEAAGTPVESMWIVFDQQYRNSYVFAAELFPRMPIPQRWYDAGIAFRADNLTDLATQINVPAGTFRATVDRFNENAFAGEDPDFGRGRSAYDRYYGDPTITPSPNLRPLLSGPFYAVKMVLSDLGTCGGLLADSHARVLREDGTVIDGLYAIGNTAANAFGRTYPGAGATIAQGLVFGHIAAHHAAQSRLVA
;
A
#
# COMPACT_ATOMS: atom_id res chain seq x y z
N MET A 1 -29.09 3.94 7.30
CA MET A 1 -28.99 5.39 7.57
C MET A 1 -27.80 5.88 6.77
N SER A 2 -28.04 6.62 5.68
CA SER A 2 -26.98 7.19 4.86
C SER A 2 -26.22 8.18 5.73
N LEU A 3 -24.95 7.89 6.03
CA LEU A 3 -24.09 8.76 6.82
C LEU A 3 -23.69 9.93 5.91
N THR A 4 -24.34 11.07 6.09
CA THR A 4 -23.80 12.36 5.64
C THR A 4 -22.47 12.55 6.35
N VAL A 5 -21.37 12.35 5.63
CA VAL A 5 -20.05 12.84 6.01
C VAL A 5 -20.19 14.36 6.03
N THR A 6 -20.16 14.95 7.22
CA THR A 6 -20.00 16.39 7.34
C THR A 6 -18.58 16.70 6.84
N ASP A 7 -18.46 17.48 5.77
CA ASP A 7 -17.16 17.97 5.31
C ASP A 7 -16.46 18.70 6.45
N SER A 8 -15.14 18.49 6.57
CA SER A 8 -14.35 19.20 7.57
C SER A 8 -14.34 20.70 7.27
N THR A 9 -14.39 21.51 8.33
CA THR A 9 -14.22 22.96 8.26
C THR A 9 -12.85 23.41 8.80
N HIS A 10 -12.01 22.49 9.28
CA HIS A 10 -10.72 22.85 9.87
C HIS A 10 -9.68 23.07 8.78
N THR A 11 -9.03 24.23 8.80
CA THR A 11 -7.82 24.50 8.01
C THR A 11 -6.54 24.26 8.83
N THR A 12 -6.64 24.28 10.15
CA THR A 12 -5.53 23.98 11.07
C THR A 12 -5.93 23.00 12.16
N ILE A 13 -4.95 22.25 12.65
CA ILE A 13 -5.10 21.32 13.77
C ILE A 13 -3.93 21.53 14.74
N PRO A 14 -4.18 21.86 16.01
CA PRO A 14 -5.47 22.24 16.60
C PRO A 14 -6.14 23.43 15.88
N ALA A 15 -7.46 23.54 16.02
CA ALA A 15 -8.26 24.58 15.36
C ALA A 15 -7.93 26.00 15.88
N GLY A 16 -8.08 27.00 15.01
CA GLY A 16 -7.91 28.42 15.36
C GLY A 16 -6.47 28.93 15.31
N LEU A 17 -5.52 28.11 14.88
CA LEU A 17 -4.16 28.56 14.58
C LEU A 17 -4.16 29.35 13.28
N THR A 18 -3.43 30.46 13.23
CA THR A 18 -3.33 31.29 12.02
C THR A 18 -2.27 30.73 11.09
N ILE A 19 -2.60 30.57 9.82
CA ILE A 19 -1.64 30.27 8.75
C ILE A 19 -0.98 31.59 8.36
N ALA A 20 0.34 31.67 8.52
CA ALA A 20 1.15 32.86 8.27
C ALA A 20 2.62 32.46 8.05
N ASP A 21 3.46 33.41 7.66
CA ASP A 21 4.90 33.21 7.70
C ASP A 21 5.34 32.79 9.11
N THR A 22 6.14 31.73 9.22
CA THR A 22 6.49 31.16 10.52
C THR A 22 7.85 30.48 10.51
N GLU A 23 8.36 30.21 11.71
CA GLU A 23 9.63 29.52 11.94
C GLU A 23 9.41 28.31 12.87
N VAL A 24 9.92 27.16 12.46
CA VAL A 24 9.91 25.91 13.23
C VAL A 24 11.28 25.24 13.20
N ASP A 25 11.49 24.24 14.05
CA ASP A 25 12.68 23.40 13.96
C ASP A 25 12.62 22.49 12.74
N LEU A 26 11.53 21.74 12.59
CA LEU A 26 11.37 20.79 11.50
C LEU A 26 10.04 21.01 10.77
N LEU A 27 10.12 21.20 9.46
CA LEU A 27 8.94 21.17 8.59
C LEU A 27 8.75 19.78 8.01
N VAL A 28 7.55 19.22 8.11
CA VAL A 28 7.19 17.94 7.51
C VAL A 28 6.13 18.17 6.44
N VAL A 29 6.40 17.76 5.21
CA VAL A 29 5.48 17.88 4.07
C VAL A 29 4.77 16.55 3.84
N GLY A 30 3.47 16.50 4.13
CA GLY A 30 2.60 15.33 3.96
C GLY A 30 2.24 14.64 5.29
N SER A 31 0.97 14.27 5.42
CA SER A 31 0.39 13.74 6.67
C SER A 31 0.20 12.21 6.70
N GLY A 32 0.84 11.49 5.78
CA GLY A 32 0.89 10.02 5.78
C GLY A 32 1.92 9.50 6.80
N THR A 33 2.98 8.86 6.30
CA THR A 33 4.12 8.46 7.16
C THR A 33 4.89 9.65 7.73
N GLY A 34 4.70 10.86 7.18
CA GLY A 34 5.26 12.11 7.72
C GLY A 34 4.86 12.36 9.18
N LEU A 35 3.68 11.92 9.62
CA LEU A 35 3.31 12.00 11.05
C LEU A 35 4.25 11.20 11.96
N GLY A 36 4.84 10.11 11.46
CA GLY A 36 5.86 9.36 12.18
C GLY A 36 7.15 10.18 12.38
N ALA A 37 7.57 10.92 11.35
CA ALA A 37 8.71 11.84 11.45
C ALA A 37 8.41 13.00 12.41
N ALA A 38 7.20 13.57 12.34
CA ALA A 38 6.76 14.64 13.21
C ALA A 38 6.75 14.22 14.69
N LEU A 39 6.22 13.03 15.00
CA LEU A 39 6.22 12.47 16.35
C LEU A 39 7.62 12.19 16.87
N ALA A 40 8.50 11.63 16.03
CA ALA A 40 9.89 11.38 16.40
C ALA A 40 10.64 12.70 16.69
N ALA A 41 10.45 13.73 15.85
CA ALA A 41 11.06 15.04 16.03
C ALA A 41 10.56 15.73 17.32
N HIS A 42 9.26 15.62 17.60
CA HIS A 42 8.69 16.11 18.85
C HIS A 42 9.26 15.39 20.08
N GLU A 43 9.49 14.06 20.04
CA GLU A 43 10.18 13.34 21.13
C GLU A 43 11.64 13.82 21.32
N GLN A 44 12.26 14.42 20.29
CA GLN A 44 13.58 15.06 20.39
C GLN A 44 13.50 16.52 20.87
N GLY A 45 12.32 17.03 21.22
CA GLY A 45 12.13 18.40 21.70
C GLY A 45 12.08 19.48 20.60
N LEU A 46 11.97 19.07 19.34
CA LEU A 46 11.85 20.00 18.21
C LEU A 46 10.43 20.57 18.10
N SER A 47 10.32 21.85 17.76
CA SER A 47 9.07 22.44 17.26
C SER A 47 8.80 21.98 15.82
N VAL A 48 7.60 21.46 15.55
CA VAL A 48 7.28 20.80 14.28
C VAL A 48 6.01 21.39 13.70
N LEU A 49 6.04 21.65 12.39
CA LEU A 49 4.86 21.95 11.57
C LEU A 49 4.70 20.86 10.50
N VAL A 50 3.48 20.35 10.36
CA VAL A 50 3.09 19.46 9.26
C VAL A 50 2.22 20.26 8.29
N ILE A 51 2.49 20.16 6.98
CA ILE A 51 1.60 20.68 5.94
C ILE A 51 1.01 19.54 5.12
N GLU A 52 -0.26 19.63 4.79
CA GLU A 52 -1.00 18.64 4.01
C GLU A 52 -1.79 19.35 2.90
N LYS A 53 -1.53 18.93 1.66
CA LYS A 53 -2.14 19.55 0.48
C LYS A 53 -3.66 19.35 0.42
N SER A 54 -4.17 18.27 0.98
CA SER A 54 -5.60 17.96 0.96
C SER A 54 -6.32 18.41 2.23
N SER A 55 -7.64 18.37 2.20
CA SER A 55 -8.50 18.62 3.36
C SER A 55 -8.53 17.46 4.36
N TYR A 56 -7.65 16.47 4.22
CA TYR A 56 -7.65 15.27 5.06
C TYR A 56 -6.26 14.79 5.45
N VAL A 57 -6.12 14.38 6.70
CA VAL A 57 -4.96 13.70 7.27
C VAL A 57 -4.90 12.23 6.83
N GLY A 58 -3.71 11.78 6.41
CA GLY A 58 -3.36 10.35 6.34
C GLY A 58 -3.02 9.81 4.95
N GLY A 59 -3.27 10.55 3.86
CA GLY A 59 -2.87 10.18 2.49
C GLY A 59 -3.16 8.73 2.08
N SER A 60 -2.23 8.09 1.35
CA SER A 60 -2.34 6.67 0.98
C SER A 60 -2.30 5.73 2.19
N THR A 61 -1.67 6.12 3.30
CA THR A 61 -1.62 5.32 4.55
C THR A 61 -3.02 5.01 5.05
N ALA A 62 -3.91 6.01 5.09
CA ALA A 62 -5.31 5.87 5.51
C ALA A 62 -6.13 4.93 4.60
N ARG A 63 -5.75 4.83 3.33
CA ARG A 63 -6.41 4.01 2.30
C ARG A 63 -5.91 2.56 2.26
N SER A 64 -4.80 2.27 2.91
CA SER A 64 -4.10 0.98 2.83
C SER A 64 -4.75 -0.15 3.64
N GLY A 65 -4.26 -1.38 3.46
CA GLY A 65 -4.55 -2.51 4.34
C GLY A 65 -3.94 -2.40 5.75
N GLY A 66 -3.08 -1.40 6.02
CA GLY A 66 -2.49 -1.13 7.34
C GLY A 66 -1.46 -2.13 7.84
N ALA A 67 -0.89 -2.92 6.94
CA ALA A 67 0.23 -3.81 7.24
C ALA A 67 1.52 -3.02 7.46
N LEU A 68 2.38 -3.53 8.34
CA LEU A 68 3.73 -3.04 8.61
C LEU A 68 4.68 -4.25 8.57
N TRP A 69 5.64 -4.25 7.65
CA TRP A 69 6.66 -5.30 7.63
C TRP A 69 7.68 -4.99 8.73
N LEU A 70 7.75 -5.79 9.79
CA LEU A 70 8.54 -5.48 11.00
C LEU A 70 9.48 -6.64 11.37
N PRO A 71 10.49 -6.97 10.53
CA PRO A 71 11.49 -7.99 10.82
C PRO A 71 12.14 -7.76 12.19
N ALA A 72 12.45 -8.85 12.90
CA ALA A 72 13.19 -8.83 14.16
C ALA A 72 12.67 -7.80 15.19
N SER A 73 11.37 -7.52 15.18
CA SER A 73 10.77 -6.49 16.04
C SER A 73 10.29 -7.06 17.38
N PRO A 74 10.21 -6.21 18.43
CA PRO A 74 9.63 -6.61 19.71
C PRO A 74 8.20 -7.15 19.59
N VAL A 75 7.42 -6.70 18.58
CA VAL A 75 6.06 -7.19 18.34
C VAL A 75 6.04 -8.67 17.97
N ILE A 76 6.99 -9.13 17.15
CA ILE A 76 7.10 -10.53 16.74
C ILE A 76 7.62 -11.37 17.91
N GLU A 77 8.63 -10.89 18.63
CA GLU A 77 9.21 -11.57 19.80
C GLU A 77 8.17 -11.81 20.90
N GLU A 78 7.40 -10.79 21.25
CA GLU A 78 6.31 -10.88 22.24
C GLU A 78 5.21 -11.89 21.85
N CYS A 79 5.05 -12.14 20.55
CA CYS A 79 4.12 -13.14 20.02
C CYS A 79 4.76 -14.55 19.92
N GLY A 80 5.96 -14.74 20.47
CA GLY A 80 6.71 -15.99 20.46
C GLY A 80 7.38 -16.31 19.11
N GLY A 81 7.59 -15.30 18.26
CA GLY A 81 8.31 -15.46 16.99
C GLY A 81 9.82 -15.55 17.20
N LEU A 82 10.48 -16.37 16.37
CA LEU A 82 11.94 -16.58 16.38
C LEU A 82 12.56 -15.96 15.12
N ASP A 83 12.42 -14.64 14.96
CA ASP A 83 13.04 -13.89 13.86
C ASP A 83 14.21 -13.05 14.38
N THR A 84 15.32 -13.02 13.64
CA THR A 84 16.55 -12.33 14.05
C THR A 84 16.96 -11.30 13.02
N ALA A 85 17.64 -10.24 13.46
CA ALA A 85 18.16 -9.20 12.56
C ALA A 85 19.09 -9.79 11.50
N GLN A 86 19.91 -10.79 11.85
CA GLN A 86 20.78 -11.49 10.90
C GLN A 86 19.98 -12.18 9.79
N ARG A 87 18.90 -12.89 10.15
CA ARG A 87 18.05 -13.58 9.17
C ARG A 87 17.32 -12.60 8.26
N ALA A 88 16.85 -11.48 8.82
CA ALA A 88 16.24 -10.40 8.04
C ALA A 88 17.25 -9.71 7.11
N SER A 89 18.49 -9.52 7.56
CA SER A 89 19.57 -8.98 6.71
C SER A 89 19.86 -9.90 5.54
N THR A 90 20.08 -11.19 5.79
CA THR A 90 20.28 -12.19 4.72
C THR A 90 19.12 -12.21 3.72
N TYR A 91 17.89 -11.99 4.20
CA TYR A 91 16.73 -11.86 3.33
C TYR A 91 16.78 -10.63 2.44
N LEU A 92 17.00 -9.46 3.02
CA LEU A 92 17.12 -8.22 2.25
C LEU A 92 18.29 -8.28 1.27
N ASP A 93 19.44 -8.80 1.68
CA ASP A 93 20.60 -8.98 0.79
C ASP A 93 20.23 -9.84 -0.43
N ALA A 94 19.49 -10.93 -0.22
CA ALA A 94 19.10 -11.84 -1.29
C ALA A 94 18.06 -11.24 -2.25
N VAL A 95 17.09 -10.47 -1.76
CA VAL A 95 15.97 -9.99 -2.59
C VAL A 95 16.14 -8.57 -3.11
N VAL A 96 16.92 -7.73 -2.44
CA VAL A 96 17.23 -6.37 -2.89
C VAL A 96 18.43 -6.39 -3.85
N GLY A 97 19.45 -7.18 -3.56
CA GLY A 97 20.69 -7.23 -4.34
C GLY A 97 21.27 -5.84 -4.58
N ASP A 98 21.72 -5.57 -5.81
CA ASP A 98 22.31 -4.29 -6.20
C ASP A 98 21.27 -3.24 -6.62
N SER A 99 19.97 -3.51 -6.46
CA SER A 99 18.90 -2.60 -6.92
C SER A 99 18.65 -1.41 -5.99
N ALA A 100 19.25 -1.40 -4.79
CA ALA A 100 19.34 -0.25 -3.90
C ALA A 100 20.59 -0.34 -3.01
N PRO A 101 21.09 0.79 -2.48
CA PRO A 101 22.21 0.79 -1.55
C PRO A 101 21.95 -0.06 -0.30
N GLN A 102 22.89 -0.98 0.01
CA GLN A 102 22.76 -1.92 1.13
C GLN A 102 22.70 -1.24 2.50
N ASP A 103 23.34 -0.08 2.64
CA ASP A 103 23.35 0.70 3.87
C ASP A 103 21.94 1.16 4.27
N ARG A 104 21.04 1.37 3.31
CA ARG A 104 19.63 1.70 3.58
C ARG A 104 18.88 0.54 4.22
N SER A 105 19.03 -0.68 3.69
CA SER A 105 18.44 -1.89 4.30
C SER A 105 19.02 -2.14 5.70
N THR A 106 20.33 -1.90 5.86
CA THR A 106 21.02 -2.00 7.16
C THR A 106 20.49 -0.98 8.17
N ALA A 107 20.34 0.29 7.77
CA ALA A 107 19.79 1.35 8.61
C ALA A 107 18.33 1.07 8.98
N TYR A 108 17.53 0.61 8.03
CA TYR A 108 16.15 0.20 8.26
C TYR A 108 16.07 -0.85 9.38
N LEU A 109 16.80 -1.97 9.27
CA LEU A 109 16.78 -3.02 10.29
C LEU A 109 17.29 -2.54 11.65
N ARG A 110 18.34 -1.70 11.66
CA ARG A 110 18.93 -1.16 12.89
C ARG A 110 17.96 -0.28 13.68
N HIS A 111 17.23 0.60 12.99
CA HIS A 111 16.36 1.60 13.64
C HIS A 111 14.91 1.13 13.82
N LEU A 112 14.53 -0.02 13.25
CA LEU A 112 13.17 -0.54 13.31
C LEU A 112 12.68 -0.77 14.75
N PRO A 113 13.41 -1.44 15.66
CA PRO A 113 12.94 -1.64 17.03
C PRO A 113 12.66 -0.31 17.77
N ALA A 114 13.58 0.66 17.67
CA ALA A 114 13.41 1.98 18.29
C ALA A 114 12.21 2.75 17.71
N THR A 115 11.95 2.59 16.40
CA THR A 115 10.77 3.16 15.75
C THR A 115 9.48 2.55 16.30
N VAL A 116 9.44 1.22 16.48
CA VAL A 116 8.30 0.52 17.07
C VAL A 116 8.04 0.99 18.51
N ASP A 117 9.09 1.17 19.30
CA ASP A 117 8.97 1.65 20.68
C ASP A 117 8.47 3.10 20.73
N MET A 118 8.93 3.96 19.82
CA MET A 118 8.39 5.31 19.65
C MET A 118 6.89 5.27 19.34
N LEU A 119 6.45 4.48 18.35
CA LEU A 119 5.03 4.38 18.01
C LEU A 119 4.17 3.91 19.20
N ARG A 120 4.68 2.99 20.04
CA ARG A 120 4.00 2.51 21.25
C ARG A 120 3.82 3.60 22.31
N ARG A 121 4.80 4.50 22.46
CA ARG A 121 4.73 5.61 23.42
C ARG A 121 3.88 6.76 22.88
N THR A 122 4.07 7.11 21.61
CA THR A 122 3.54 8.34 21.01
C THR A 122 2.15 8.20 20.43
N THR A 123 1.63 6.97 20.26
CA THR A 123 0.31 6.73 19.66
C THR A 123 -0.54 5.77 20.51
N PRO A 124 -1.88 5.74 20.33
CA PRO A 124 -2.75 4.76 20.98
C PRO A 124 -2.73 3.37 20.30
N MET A 125 -1.88 3.17 19.30
CA MET A 125 -1.88 1.95 18.49
C MET A 125 -1.46 0.73 19.30
N LYS A 126 -2.07 -0.41 18.97
CA LYS A 126 -1.67 -1.72 19.50
C LYS A 126 -1.35 -2.64 18.34
N LEU A 127 -0.07 -2.90 18.14
CA LEU A 127 0.42 -3.74 17.05
C LEU A 127 0.32 -5.23 17.43
N PHE A 128 0.13 -6.10 16.44
CA PHE A 128 0.20 -7.54 16.61
C PHE A 128 0.82 -8.20 15.36
N TRP A 129 1.44 -9.37 15.52
CA TRP A 129 1.97 -10.14 14.41
C TRP A 129 0.86 -10.89 13.65
N ALA A 130 0.74 -10.64 12.35
CA ALA A 130 -0.14 -11.38 11.45
C ALA A 130 0.53 -12.71 11.06
N LYS A 131 0.60 -13.64 12.02
CA LYS A 131 1.27 -14.94 11.88
C LYS A 131 0.79 -15.69 10.64
N GLU A 132 1.74 -16.32 9.94
CA GLU A 132 1.58 -17.02 8.65
C GLU A 132 1.40 -16.11 7.43
N TYR A 133 1.31 -14.79 7.60
CA TYR A 133 1.34 -13.89 6.45
C TYR A 133 2.78 -13.72 5.96
N SER A 134 3.21 -14.67 5.13
CA SER A 134 4.59 -14.82 4.66
C SER A 134 5.17 -13.53 4.10
N ASP A 135 6.51 -13.48 4.10
CA ASP A 135 7.23 -12.59 3.18
C ASP A 135 6.81 -12.89 1.73
N TYR A 136 7.09 -11.97 0.80
CA TYR A 136 6.66 -12.12 -0.60
C TYR A 136 7.58 -13.06 -1.40
N HIS A 137 8.83 -13.22 -0.95
CA HIS A 137 9.79 -14.18 -1.51
C HIS A 137 10.29 -15.15 -0.43
N PRO A 138 9.41 -15.92 0.22
CA PRO A 138 9.75 -16.69 1.42
C PRO A 138 10.77 -17.82 1.15
N GLU A 139 10.96 -18.22 -0.11
CA GLU A 139 11.95 -19.19 -0.57
C GLU A 139 13.38 -18.63 -0.67
N ALA A 140 13.56 -17.31 -0.72
CA ALA A 140 14.90 -16.72 -0.77
C ALA A 140 15.65 -16.96 0.56
N PRO A 141 17.00 -16.99 0.56
CA PRO A 141 17.79 -17.07 1.78
C PRO A 141 17.30 -16.08 2.85
N GLY A 142 17.08 -16.53 4.08
CA GLY A 142 16.55 -15.67 5.16
C GLY A 142 15.04 -15.38 5.10
N GLY A 143 14.34 -15.74 4.02
CA GLY A 143 12.89 -15.58 3.86
C GLY A 143 12.06 -16.33 4.91
N SER A 144 10.84 -15.84 5.18
CA SER A 144 9.97 -16.40 6.22
C SER A 144 8.55 -16.71 5.71
N ALA A 145 8.23 -18.00 5.63
CA ALA A 145 6.85 -18.47 5.42
C ALA A 145 5.92 -18.12 6.60
N ALA A 146 6.46 -18.02 7.82
CA ALA A 146 5.69 -17.55 8.98
C ALA A 146 5.40 -16.04 8.92
N GLY A 147 6.14 -15.31 8.08
CA GLY A 147 5.93 -13.89 7.83
C GLY A 147 6.54 -12.97 8.88
N ARG A 148 6.70 -11.70 8.48
CA ARG A 148 7.15 -10.60 9.35
C ARG A 148 6.17 -9.42 9.35
N THR A 149 4.97 -9.66 8.82
CA THR A 149 3.91 -8.67 8.73
C THR A 149 3.22 -8.48 10.08
N CYS A 150 3.18 -7.24 10.56
CA CYS A 150 2.41 -6.82 11.71
C CYS A 150 1.26 -5.90 11.26
N GLU A 151 0.22 -5.81 12.08
CA GLU A 151 -0.95 -4.97 11.82
C GLU A 151 -1.35 -4.20 13.08
N CYS A 152 -2.03 -3.07 12.92
CA CYS A 152 -2.70 -2.40 14.03
C CYS A 152 -4.00 -3.14 14.37
N ARG A 153 -4.21 -3.46 15.65
CA ARG A 153 -5.52 -3.90 16.13
C ARG A 153 -6.57 -2.83 15.85
N PRO A 154 -7.85 -3.19 15.70
CA PRO A 154 -8.90 -2.21 15.51
C PRO A 154 -8.87 -1.11 16.57
N LEU A 155 -8.86 0.14 16.10
CA LEU A 155 -8.72 1.34 16.90
C LEU A 155 -10.06 2.09 16.94
N ASN A 156 -10.43 2.59 18.12
CA ASN A 156 -11.59 3.47 18.25
C ASN A 156 -11.23 4.88 17.74
N THR A 157 -11.68 5.23 16.53
CA THR A 157 -11.42 6.53 15.89
C THR A 157 -12.13 7.70 16.57
N ALA A 158 -13.13 7.43 17.43
CA ALA A 158 -13.73 8.48 18.26
C ALA A 158 -12.72 9.19 19.19
N ILE A 159 -11.52 8.62 19.38
CA ILE A 159 -10.40 9.28 20.07
C ILE A 159 -9.94 10.58 19.39
N LEU A 160 -10.26 10.78 18.11
CA LEU A 160 -9.95 12.02 17.38
C LEU A 160 -10.86 13.19 17.75
N GLY A 161 -11.97 12.95 18.45
CA GLY A 161 -12.88 14.01 18.90
C GLY A 161 -13.46 14.82 17.73
N GLU A 162 -13.31 16.15 17.81
CA GLU A 162 -13.74 17.09 16.78
C GLU A 162 -13.00 16.90 15.44
N TYR A 163 -11.78 16.38 15.47
CA TYR A 163 -10.94 16.18 14.28
C TYR A 163 -11.22 14.86 13.54
N LEU A 164 -12.26 14.11 13.92
CA LEU A 164 -12.59 12.85 13.26
C LEU A 164 -12.94 13.05 11.76
N ALA A 165 -13.57 14.18 11.41
CA ALA A 165 -13.91 14.50 10.03
C ALA A 165 -12.68 14.80 9.16
N ASP A 166 -11.55 15.17 9.78
CA ASP A 166 -10.27 15.43 9.11
C ASP A 166 -9.51 14.15 8.75
N LEU A 167 -9.90 12.99 9.29
CA LEU A 167 -9.30 11.72 8.90
C LEU A 167 -9.74 11.34 7.48
N ARG A 168 -8.76 11.11 6.60
CA ARG A 168 -9.03 10.69 5.22
C ARG A 168 -9.86 9.41 5.19
N PRO A 169 -10.96 9.35 4.42
CA PRO A 169 -11.76 8.13 4.27
C PRO A 169 -10.98 6.96 3.66
N GLY A 170 -11.41 5.73 3.98
CA GLY A 170 -10.90 4.51 3.37
C GLY A 170 -11.35 4.30 1.92
N VAL A 171 -10.83 3.27 1.24
CA VAL A 171 -11.15 2.96 -0.17
C VAL A 171 -12.56 2.39 -0.34
N MET A 172 -13.08 1.68 0.66
CA MET A 172 -14.41 1.06 0.59
C MET A 172 -15.40 1.83 1.45
N GLU A 173 -16.59 2.08 0.90
CA GLU A 173 -17.73 2.50 1.70
C GLU A 173 -18.18 1.34 2.59
N VAL A 174 -18.03 1.51 3.90
CA VAL A 174 -18.36 0.48 4.88
C VAL A 174 -19.87 0.49 5.11
N SER A 175 -20.60 -0.36 4.38
CA SER A 175 -22.04 -0.53 4.55
C SER A 175 -22.42 -1.20 5.88
N ILE A 176 -21.50 -1.99 6.45
CA ILE A 176 -21.67 -2.67 7.75
C ILE A 176 -20.41 -2.44 8.59
N PRO A 177 -20.49 -1.84 9.80
CA PRO A 177 -19.33 -1.53 10.62
C PRO A 177 -18.66 -2.82 11.13
N MET A 178 -17.68 -3.29 10.38
CA MET A 178 -16.92 -4.52 10.65
C MET A 178 -15.42 -4.23 10.50
N PRO A 179 -14.70 -3.92 11.59
CA PRO A 179 -13.29 -3.55 11.54
C PRO A 179 -12.43 -4.79 11.26
N THR A 180 -12.30 -5.14 9.99
CA THR A 180 -11.59 -6.33 9.48
C THR A 180 -10.13 -6.00 9.24
N THR A 181 -9.22 -6.74 9.87
CA THR A 181 -7.78 -6.63 9.58
C THR A 181 -7.37 -7.55 8.42
N GLY A 182 -6.15 -7.44 7.89
CA GLY A 182 -5.69 -8.33 6.81
C GLY A 182 -5.67 -9.80 7.23
N ALA A 183 -5.25 -10.06 8.48
CA ALA A 183 -5.32 -11.39 9.09
C ALA A 183 -6.76 -11.95 9.20
N ASP A 184 -7.76 -11.09 9.41
CA ASP A 184 -9.16 -11.50 9.42
C ASP A 184 -9.67 -11.76 7.99
N TYR A 185 -9.24 -10.95 7.01
CA TYR A 185 -9.70 -11.02 5.62
C TYR A 185 -9.49 -12.40 4.99
N ARG A 186 -8.37 -13.06 5.31
CA ARG A 186 -8.10 -14.46 4.90
C ARG A 186 -9.26 -15.40 5.28
N TRP A 187 -9.74 -15.31 6.51
CA TRP A 187 -10.80 -16.19 7.01
C TRP A 187 -12.20 -15.75 6.58
N LEU A 188 -12.41 -14.44 6.40
CA LEU A 188 -13.62 -13.89 5.82
C LEU A 188 -13.82 -14.42 4.40
N ASN A 189 -12.77 -14.39 3.58
CA ASN A 189 -12.81 -14.85 2.19
C ASN A 189 -13.14 -16.35 2.09
N LEU A 190 -12.67 -17.15 3.05
CA LEU A 190 -12.91 -18.59 3.13
C LEU A 190 -14.15 -18.98 3.97
N MET A 191 -15.02 -18.04 4.32
CA MET A 191 -16.10 -18.31 5.29
C MET A 191 -17.08 -19.41 4.86
N SER A 192 -17.32 -19.58 3.55
CA SER A 192 -18.18 -20.64 3.01
C SER A 192 -17.50 -22.01 2.95
N ARG A 193 -16.17 -22.05 2.97
CA ARG A 193 -15.36 -23.27 2.83
C ARG A 193 -14.84 -23.77 4.17
N ILE A 194 -14.52 -22.85 5.09
CA ILE A 194 -14.01 -23.15 6.43
C ILE A 194 -14.86 -22.39 7.47
N PRO A 195 -16.15 -22.72 7.61
CA PRO A 195 -17.06 -21.98 8.50
C PRO A 195 -16.58 -21.96 9.95
N ARG A 196 -15.91 -23.03 10.41
CA ARG A 196 -15.33 -23.13 11.76
C ARG A 196 -14.29 -22.04 12.10
N LYS A 197 -13.64 -21.44 11.09
CA LYS A 197 -12.68 -20.32 11.27
C LYS A 197 -13.27 -18.98 10.82
N GLY A 198 -14.02 -18.99 9.71
CA GLY A 198 -14.61 -17.77 9.14
C GLY A 198 -15.74 -17.20 9.99
N LEU A 199 -16.72 -18.03 10.38
CA LEU A 199 -17.92 -17.55 11.07
C LEU A 199 -17.63 -16.93 12.45
N PRO A 200 -16.76 -17.51 13.32
CA PRO A 200 -16.38 -16.85 14.56
C PRO A 200 -15.67 -15.51 14.34
N THR A 201 -14.84 -15.39 13.31
CA THR A 201 -14.14 -14.15 12.95
C THR A 201 -15.14 -13.07 12.55
N VAL A 202 -16.09 -13.40 11.67
CA VAL A 202 -17.18 -12.51 11.24
C VAL A 202 -18.01 -12.04 12.43
N ILE A 203 -18.50 -12.98 13.26
CA ILE A 203 -19.33 -12.66 14.43
C ILE A 203 -18.57 -11.75 15.39
N LYS A 204 -17.30 -12.04 15.68
CA LYS A 204 -16.46 -11.23 16.56
C LYS A 204 -16.34 -9.79 16.05
N ARG A 205 -16.08 -9.59 14.76
CA ARG A 205 -15.90 -8.25 14.18
C ARG A 205 -17.21 -7.48 14.07
N LEU A 206 -18.32 -8.14 13.72
CA LEU A 206 -19.65 -7.54 13.74
C LEU A 206 -20.05 -7.12 15.16
N ALA A 207 -19.86 -7.99 16.16
CA ALA A 207 -20.13 -7.67 17.56
C ALA A 207 -19.26 -6.49 18.04
N GLN A 208 -17.98 -6.47 17.66
CA GLN A 208 -17.07 -5.36 17.98
C GLN A 208 -17.52 -4.04 17.35
N GLY A 209 -17.89 -4.04 16.06
CA GLY A 209 -18.29 -2.84 15.35
C GLY A 209 -19.66 -2.32 15.77
N LEU A 210 -20.69 -3.17 15.78
CA LEU A 210 -22.05 -2.81 16.18
C LEU A 210 -22.14 -2.48 17.68
N GLY A 211 -21.54 -3.31 18.54
CA GLY A 211 -21.49 -3.06 19.98
C GLY A 211 -20.67 -1.82 20.31
N GLY A 212 -19.60 -1.56 19.55
CA GLY A 212 -18.84 -0.31 19.62
C GLY A 212 -19.72 0.89 19.31
N LEU A 213 -20.46 0.85 18.19
CA LEU A 213 -21.33 1.94 17.75
C LEU A 213 -22.42 2.25 18.79
N ALA A 214 -23.02 1.21 19.38
CA ALA A 214 -24.00 1.36 20.47
C ALA A 214 -23.41 2.04 21.73
N LEU A 215 -22.10 1.95 21.94
CA LEU A 215 -21.36 2.60 23.02
C LEU A 215 -20.71 3.93 22.59
N GLY A 216 -21.07 4.49 21.43
CA GLY A 216 -20.47 5.71 20.88
C GLY A 216 -19.02 5.54 20.39
N ARG A 217 -18.52 4.30 20.30
CA ARG A 217 -17.18 3.98 19.78
C ARG A 217 -17.26 3.67 18.29
N ARG A 218 -16.30 4.17 17.53
CA ARG A 218 -16.19 3.93 16.08
C ARG A 218 -14.91 3.16 15.80
N TYR A 219 -15.00 1.85 15.61
CA TYR A 219 -13.81 1.04 15.36
C TYR A 219 -13.45 1.03 13.88
N ALA A 220 -12.19 1.36 13.58
CA ALA A 220 -11.58 1.17 12.27
C ALA A 220 -10.46 0.11 12.35
N ALA A 221 -10.11 -0.48 11.21
CA ALA A 221 -9.00 -1.42 11.05
C ALA A 221 -8.13 -1.02 9.85
N GLY A 222 -7.03 -1.73 9.64
CA GLY A 222 -6.13 -1.50 8.51
C GLY A 222 -5.56 -0.08 8.49
N GLY A 223 -5.43 0.51 7.30
CA GLY A 223 -4.84 1.83 7.09
C GLY A 223 -5.56 2.94 7.85
N GLN A 224 -6.88 2.83 8.00
CA GLN A 224 -7.68 3.76 8.80
C GLN A 224 -7.27 3.77 10.27
N ALA A 225 -7.07 2.58 10.86
CA ALA A 225 -6.63 2.48 12.26
C ALA A 225 -5.21 3.03 12.45
N LEU A 226 -4.32 2.75 11.49
CA LEU A 226 -2.94 3.24 11.50
C LEU A 226 -2.87 4.76 11.38
N ALA A 227 -3.55 5.34 10.39
CA ALA A 227 -3.61 6.79 10.20
C ALA A 227 -4.28 7.50 11.37
N ALA A 228 -5.40 6.99 11.89
CA ALA A 228 -6.05 7.53 13.08
C ALA A 228 -5.15 7.45 14.32
N GLY A 229 -4.33 6.39 14.45
CA GLY A 229 -3.38 6.25 15.56
C GLY A 229 -2.27 7.30 15.51
N LEU A 230 -1.63 7.47 14.34
CA LEU A 230 -0.62 8.50 14.13
C LEU A 230 -1.19 9.90 14.36
N PHE A 231 -2.38 10.15 13.82
CA PHE A 231 -3.06 11.44 13.93
C PHE A 231 -3.45 11.77 15.39
N ALA A 232 -4.00 10.80 16.12
CA ALA A 232 -4.28 10.95 17.54
C ALA A 232 -3.00 11.24 18.35
N GLY A 233 -1.87 10.62 17.96
CA GLY A 233 -0.56 10.92 18.53
C GLY A 233 -0.17 12.38 18.31
N ALA A 234 -0.31 12.89 17.09
CA ALA A 234 0.04 14.27 16.73
C ALA A 234 -0.83 15.30 17.48
N ILE A 235 -2.14 15.07 17.55
CA ILE A 235 -3.07 15.90 18.34
C ILE A 235 -2.65 15.94 19.81
N ARG A 236 -2.36 14.78 20.41
CA ARG A 236 -1.95 14.68 21.82
C ARG A 236 -0.62 15.39 22.08
N ALA A 237 0.30 15.37 21.11
CA ALA A 237 1.58 16.05 21.18
C ALA A 237 1.49 17.56 20.92
N GLY A 238 0.31 18.07 20.52
CA GLY A 238 0.15 19.49 20.15
C GLY A 238 0.91 19.88 18.87
N ILE A 239 1.22 18.91 18.01
CA ILE A 239 1.89 19.16 16.72
C ILE A 239 0.90 19.87 15.80
N THR A 240 1.33 21.00 15.23
CA THR A 240 0.49 21.77 14.32
C THR A 240 0.44 21.11 12.95
N ILE A 241 -0.77 20.98 12.39
CA ILE A 241 -1.02 20.52 11.03
C ILE A 241 -1.81 21.58 10.28
N TRP A 242 -1.33 22.01 9.12
CA TRP A 242 -2.08 22.85 8.19
C TRP A 242 -2.65 21.99 7.06
N LEU A 243 -3.97 21.96 6.94
CA LEU A 243 -4.70 21.33 5.85
C LEU A 243 -4.85 22.30 4.68
N ASP A 244 -5.21 21.78 3.51
CA ASP A 244 -5.37 22.56 2.28
C ASP A 244 -4.18 23.50 2.01
N THR A 245 -2.97 23.03 2.34
CA THR A 245 -1.73 23.79 2.27
C THR A 245 -0.73 23.04 1.40
N ALA A 246 -0.52 23.53 0.18
CA ALA A 246 0.35 22.89 -0.80
C ALA A 246 1.77 23.42 -0.71
N LEU A 247 2.77 22.52 -0.71
CA LEU A 247 4.16 22.89 -0.99
C LEU A 247 4.24 23.45 -2.42
N THR A 248 4.91 24.59 -2.60
CA THR A 248 5.12 25.21 -3.92
C THR A 248 6.59 25.44 -4.28
N GLY A 249 7.49 25.38 -3.30
CA GLY A 249 8.93 25.47 -3.56
C GLY A 249 9.75 25.28 -2.30
N LEU A 250 11.03 24.96 -2.47
CA LEU A 250 12.00 24.88 -1.39
C LEU A 250 12.79 26.19 -1.31
N VAL A 251 13.08 26.65 -0.10
CA VAL A 251 13.89 27.85 0.14
C VAL A 251 15.32 27.41 0.44
N THR A 252 16.28 27.99 -0.27
CA THR A 252 17.71 27.71 -0.09
C THR A 252 18.47 28.97 0.32
N ASP A 253 19.55 28.81 1.08
CA ASP A 253 20.52 29.89 1.31
C ASP A 253 21.56 29.98 0.17
N ASP A 254 22.51 30.92 0.31
CA ASP A 254 23.59 31.14 -0.67
C ASP A 254 24.53 29.94 -0.83
N GLY A 255 24.58 29.04 0.17
CA GLY A 255 25.35 27.80 0.15
C GLY A 255 24.61 26.63 -0.50
N GLY A 256 23.34 26.81 -0.86
CA GLY A 256 22.47 25.76 -1.40
C GLY A 256 21.89 24.82 -0.34
N GLN A 257 21.99 25.17 0.95
CA GLN A 257 21.30 24.45 2.02
C GLN A 257 19.81 24.79 1.97
N VAL A 258 18.94 23.78 2.11
CA VAL A 258 17.50 24.00 2.28
C VAL A 258 17.21 24.49 3.69
N THR A 259 16.65 25.69 3.81
CA THR A 259 16.36 26.39 5.07
C THR A 259 14.86 26.56 5.32
N GLY A 260 14.02 26.08 4.41
CA GLY A 260 12.57 26.22 4.54
C GLY A 260 11.82 25.87 3.25
N ALA A 261 10.58 26.31 3.18
CA ALA A 261 9.71 26.11 2.03
C ALA A 261 8.73 27.26 1.83
N THR A 262 8.29 27.43 0.58
CA THR A 262 7.11 28.23 0.26
C THR A 262 5.90 27.32 0.11
N VAL A 263 4.77 27.78 0.63
CA VAL A 263 3.50 27.07 0.60
C VAL A 263 2.38 27.98 0.12
N VAL A 264 1.32 27.40 -0.44
CA VAL A 264 0.09 28.10 -0.79
C VAL A 264 -1.08 27.53 0.00
N HIS A 265 -1.85 28.43 0.62
CA HIS A 265 -3.12 28.14 1.27
C HIS A 265 -4.15 29.20 0.89
N ALA A 266 -5.34 28.78 0.44
CA ALA A 266 -6.39 29.68 -0.04
C ALA A 266 -5.89 30.77 -1.02
N ASP A 267 -5.07 30.36 -2.00
CA ASP A 267 -4.42 31.21 -3.01
C ASP A 267 -3.40 32.25 -2.48
N ALA A 268 -3.14 32.28 -1.18
CA ALA A 268 -2.09 33.09 -0.57
C ALA A 268 -0.81 32.28 -0.37
N ALA A 269 0.34 32.89 -0.66
CA ALA A 269 1.66 32.29 -0.47
C ALA A 269 2.24 32.68 0.90
N PHE A 270 2.87 31.71 1.56
CA PHE A 270 3.53 31.86 2.86
C PHE A 270 4.91 31.20 2.82
N THR A 271 5.82 31.69 3.66
CA THR A 271 7.17 31.12 3.84
C THR A 271 7.30 30.51 5.23
N ILE A 272 7.76 29.27 5.26
CA ILE A 272 8.08 28.55 6.50
C ILE A 272 9.58 28.38 6.57
N THR A 273 10.22 29.00 7.57
CA THR A 273 11.62 28.75 7.89
C THR A 273 11.74 27.50 8.77
N ALA A 274 12.64 26.59 8.40
CA ALA A 274 12.86 25.32 9.09
C ALA A 274 14.32 25.21 9.55
N ARG A 275 14.56 25.45 10.85
CA ARG A 275 15.89 25.58 11.45
C ARG A 275 16.76 24.31 11.35
N HIS A 276 16.15 23.13 11.33
CA HIS A 276 16.79 21.82 11.28
C HIS A 276 16.51 21.06 9.96
N GLY A 277 15.71 21.64 9.07
CA GLY A 277 15.46 21.13 7.72
C GLY A 277 14.01 20.78 7.42
N VAL A 278 13.81 20.28 6.20
CA VAL A 278 12.51 19.93 5.62
C VAL A 278 12.47 18.43 5.32
N VAL A 279 11.44 17.73 5.82
CA VAL A 279 11.18 16.32 5.52
C VAL A 279 10.08 16.20 4.48
N LEU A 280 10.44 15.72 3.29
CA LEU A 280 9.50 15.43 2.21
C LEU A 280 8.89 14.03 2.38
N ALA A 281 7.59 13.98 2.69
CA ALA A 281 6.80 12.76 2.90
C ALA A 281 5.45 12.83 2.15
N ALA A 282 5.45 13.46 0.97
CA ALA A 282 4.27 13.89 0.23
C ALA A 282 3.73 12.86 -0.78
N GLY A 283 4.09 11.59 -0.62
CA GLY A 283 3.70 10.52 -1.54
C GLY A 283 4.50 10.54 -2.85
N GLY A 284 4.02 9.76 -3.81
CA GLY A 284 4.63 9.59 -5.12
C GLY A 284 3.96 10.43 -6.21
N PHE A 285 4.05 9.95 -7.46
CA PHE A 285 3.47 10.57 -8.65
C PHE A 285 2.39 9.69 -9.30
N ASP A 286 1.75 8.83 -8.52
CA ASP A 286 0.75 7.86 -8.97
C ASP A 286 -0.50 8.45 -9.65
N HIS A 287 -0.80 9.74 -9.42
CA HIS A 287 -1.87 10.48 -10.13
C HIS A 287 -1.33 11.57 -11.08
N HIS A 288 -0.05 11.55 -11.42
CA HIS A 288 0.54 12.44 -12.44
C HIS A 288 0.85 11.66 -13.73
N MET A 289 -0.12 11.59 -14.63
CA MET A 289 -0.04 10.70 -15.80
C MET A 289 1.16 10.98 -16.72
N ASP A 290 1.56 12.24 -16.91
CA ASP A 290 2.71 12.52 -17.78
C ASP A 290 4.02 11.98 -17.21
N MET A 291 4.16 11.93 -15.87
CA MET A 291 5.34 11.33 -15.22
C MET A 291 5.25 9.80 -15.31
N ARG A 292 4.06 9.24 -15.09
CA ARG A 292 3.80 7.79 -15.23
C ARG A 292 4.16 7.30 -16.62
N TRP A 293 3.71 7.98 -17.66
CA TRP A 293 4.00 7.61 -19.03
C TRP A 293 5.45 7.82 -19.41
N LYS A 294 6.06 8.94 -18.98
CA LYS A 294 7.49 9.22 -19.21
C LYS A 294 8.41 8.17 -18.60
N PHE A 295 8.14 7.76 -17.35
CA PHE A 295 9.07 6.93 -16.59
C PHE A 295 8.72 5.43 -16.57
N GLN A 296 7.47 5.06 -16.83
CA GLN A 296 6.99 3.68 -16.66
C GLN A 296 6.52 3.08 -17.97
N SER A 297 5.40 3.54 -18.54
CA SER A 297 4.91 3.10 -19.85
C SER A 297 3.72 3.93 -20.31
N GLU A 298 3.63 4.25 -21.61
CA GLU A 298 2.48 4.90 -22.25
C GLU A 298 1.23 4.00 -22.33
N SER A 299 1.39 2.67 -22.16
CA SER A 299 0.27 1.71 -22.16
C SER A 299 -0.58 1.80 -20.88
N LEU A 300 -0.06 2.42 -19.82
CA LEU A 300 -0.73 2.53 -18.54
C LEU A 300 -2.01 3.37 -18.65
N GLY A 301 -3.13 2.78 -18.23
CA GLY A 301 -4.41 3.45 -18.17
C GLY A 301 -4.40 4.66 -17.23
N ARG A 302 -5.17 5.69 -17.57
CA ARG A 302 -5.23 6.95 -16.82
C ARG A 302 -5.89 6.77 -15.45
N ASN A 303 -5.24 7.30 -14.40
CA ASN A 303 -5.78 7.43 -13.04
C ASN A 303 -6.30 6.12 -12.43
N LEU A 304 -5.60 5.01 -12.69
CA LEU A 304 -5.95 3.69 -12.15
C LEU A 304 -5.35 3.42 -10.76
N SER A 305 -4.50 4.29 -10.23
CA SER A 305 -3.90 4.07 -8.91
C SER A 305 -4.94 4.08 -7.78
N LEU A 306 -4.75 3.16 -6.83
CA LEU A 306 -5.50 3.10 -5.57
C LEU A 306 -4.92 4.03 -4.50
N GLY A 307 -3.79 4.69 -4.78
CA GLY A 307 -3.18 5.72 -3.95
C GLY A 307 -4.06 6.96 -3.77
N ALA A 308 -3.66 7.85 -2.85
CA ALA A 308 -4.35 9.13 -2.67
C ALA A 308 -4.24 10.00 -3.92
N ARG A 309 -5.37 10.57 -4.37
CA ARG A 309 -5.43 11.44 -5.55
C ARG A 309 -4.51 12.67 -5.46
N SER A 310 -4.14 13.08 -4.25
CA SER A 310 -3.21 14.17 -4.00
C SER A 310 -1.75 13.82 -4.31
N ASN A 311 -1.40 12.57 -4.58
CA ASN A 311 -0.04 12.14 -4.93
C ASN A 311 0.28 12.47 -6.40
N THR A 312 0.75 13.69 -6.65
CA THR A 312 1.03 14.21 -8.00
C THR A 312 2.52 14.48 -8.25
N GLY A 313 3.41 13.98 -7.40
CA GLY A 313 4.85 14.09 -7.60
C GLY A 313 5.45 15.47 -7.29
N ASP A 314 4.71 16.38 -6.67
CA ASP A 314 5.13 17.77 -6.48
C ASP A 314 6.45 17.88 -5.70
N ALA A 315 6.55 17.19 -4.56
CA ALA A 315 7.76 17.19 -3.74
C ALA A 315 8.96 16.54 -4.45
N ILE A 316 8.73 15.55 -5.33
CA ILE A 316 9.80 14.96 -6.14
C ILE A 316 10.32 16.00 -7.13
N ARG A 317 9.43 16.67 -7.87
CA ARG A 317 9.83 17.72 -8.82
C ARG A 317 10.55 18.88 -8.14
N MET A 318 10.04 19.36 -7.01
CA MET A 318 10.68 20.44 -6.24
C MET A 318 12.03 20.02 -5.66
N GLY A 319 12.21 18.75 -5.29
CA GLY A 319 13.53 18.21 -4.96
C GLY A 319 14.48 18.28 -6.16
N GLN A 320 14.03 17.90 -7.36
CA GLN A 320 14.85 18.00 -8.57
C GLN A 320 15.23 19.45 -8.92
N GLU A 321 14.33 20.41 -8.67
CA GLU A 321 14.57 21.84 -8.88
C GLU A 321 15.74 22.37 -8.04
N VAL A 322 16.01 21.78 -6.86
CA VAL A 322 17.18 22.09 -6.02
C VAL A 322 18.37 21.13 -6.25
N GLY A 323 18.32 20.32 -7.32
CA GLY A 323 19.42 19.46 -7.77
C GLY A 323 19.42 18.04 -7.21
N ALA A 324 18.32 17.59 -6.60
CA ALA A 324 18.21 16.20 -6.13
C ALA A 324 18.22 15.20 -7.29
N GLY A 325 18.94 14.10 -7.11
CA GLY A 325 18.88 12.97 -8.03
C GLY A 325 17.65 12.11 -7.78
N ILE A 326 17.30 11.28 -8.77
CA ILE A 326 16.13 10.39 -8.70
C ILE A 326 16.51 8.94 -9.01
N ALA A 327 15.76 8.00 -8.45
CA ALA A 327 15.93 6.59 -8.76
C ALA A 327 14.60 5.82 -8.77
N LEU A 328 14.61 4.68 -9.44
CA LEU A 328 13.50 3.71 -9.49
C LEU A 328 12.19 4.31 -10.02
N MET A 329 12.25 5.35 -10.84
CA MET A 329 11.07 6.03 -11.40
C MET A 329 10.20 5.09 -12.24
N ASP A 330 10.78 4.01 -12.77
CA ASP A 330 10.11 2.94 -13.49
C ASP A 330 9.31 1.98 -12.56
N GLN A 331 9.39 2.17 -11.24
CA GLN A 331 8.81 1.26 -10.24
C GLN A 331 7.57 1.84 -9.55
N SER A 332 6.61 0.95 -9.29
CA SER A 332 5.46 1.19 -8.44
C SER A 332 5.24 0.02 -7.51
N TRP A 333 4.47 0.24 -6.43
CA TRP A 333 3.83 -0.83 -5.69
C TRP A 333 2.68 -1.40 -6.52
N TRP A 334 3.01 -2.08 -7.63
CA TRP A 334 2.05 -2.56 -8.61
C TRP A 334 0.97 -3.39 -7.97
N PHE A 335 -0.24 -3.32 -8.50
CA PHE A 335 -1.38 -4.00 -7.90
C PHE A 335 -2.41 -4.31 -8.98
N PRO A 336 -2.52 -5.56 -9.44
CA PRO A 336 -3.61 -5.93 -10.35
C PRO A 336 -4.96 -5.68 -9.66
N ALA A 337 -5.89 -5.09 -10.39
CA ALA A 337 -7.21 -4.71 -9.87
C ALA A 337 -8.31 -5.12 -10.84
N VAL A 338 -9.54 -5.24 -10.35
CA VAL A 338 -10.71 -5.33 -11.23
C VAL A 338 -10.86 -3.99 -11.95
N ALA A 339 -11.11 -4.04 -13.26
CA ALA A 339 -11.29 -2.86 -14.08
C ALA A 339 -12.40 -1.94 -13.51
N PRO A 340 -12.21 -0.61 -13.54
CA PRO A 340 -13.20 0.31 -13.04
C PRO A 340 -14.44 0.32 -13.93
N LEU A 341 -15.59 0.62 -13.33
CA LEU A 341 -16.72 1.12 -14.08
C LEU A 341 -16.41 2.52 -14.64
N PRO A 342 -17.08 2.97 -15.72
CA PRO A 342 -16.92 4.33 -16.22
C PRO A 342 -17.07 5.37 -15.11
N GLY A 343 -16.04 6.21 -14.92
CA GLY A 343 -16.00 7.26 -13.90
C GLY A 343 -15.68 6.80 -12.47
N ALA A 344 -15.49 5.49 -12.24
CA ALA A 344 -15.15 4.94 -10.92
C ALA A 344 -13.65 4.63 -10.78
N ALA A 345 -13.20 4.37 -9.55
CA ALA A 345 -11.88 3.82 -9.28
C ALA A 345 -11.87 2.29 -9.48
N PRO A 346 -10.70 1.67 -9.76
CA PRO A 346 -10.58 0.22 -9.80
C PRO A 346 -10.96 -0.41 -8.46
N ALA A 347 -11.43 -1.66 -8.48
CA ALA A 347 -11.73 -2.40 -7.26
C ALA A 347 -10.57 -3.33 -6.88
N VAL A 348 -10.30 -3.40 -5.58
CA VAL A 348 -9.19 -4.18 -5.01
C VAL A 348 -9.34 -5.66 -5.39
N MET A 349 -8.25 -6.26 -5.88
CA MET A 349 -8.12 -7.69 -6.13
C MET A 349 -6.85 -8.21 -5.44
N LEU A 350 -6.99 -8.89 -4.31
CA LEU A 350 -5.86 -9.41 -3.54
C LEU A 350 -5.84 -10.93 -3.50
N ALA A 351 -6.88 -11.54 -2.94
CA ALA A 351 -6.96 -12.98 -2.72
C ALA A 351 -7.49 -13.72 -3.95
N GLU A 352 -8.29 -13.05 -4.77
CA GLU A 352 -9.07 -13.62 -5.87
C GLU A 352 -8.20 -14.36 -6.90
N ARG A 353 -7.03 -13.80 -7.21
CA ARG A 353 -6.06 -14.37 -8.14
C ARG A 353 -5.32 -15.59 -7.57
N SER A 354 -5.26 -15.73 -6.24
CA SER A 354 -4.64 -16.87 -5.56
C SER A 354 -5.61 -18.04 -5.36
N LEU A 355 -6.90 -17.78 -5.28
CA LEU A 355 -7.92 -18.79 -5.02
C LEU A 355 -8.02 -19.83 -6.16
N PRO A 356 -8.37 -21.09 -5.87
CA PRO A 356 -8.39 -22.15 -6.86
C PRO A 356 -9.63 -22.11 -7.75
N GLY A 357 -9.47 -22.53 -9.00
CA GLY A 357 -10.55 -22.49 -10.00
C GLY A 357 -10.70 -21.13 -10.67
N SER A 358 -9.58 -20.41 -10.78
CA SER A 358 -9.43 -19.20 -11.58
C SER A 358 -8.08 -19.21 -12.29
N PHE A 359 -7.94 -18.51 -13.41
CA PHE A 359 -6.66 -18.19 -14.06
C PHE A 359 -6.79 -16.88 -14.84
N ILE A 360 -5.67 -16.27 -15.23
CA ILE A 360 -5.66 -14.99 -15.95
C ILE A 360 -5.13 -15.21 -17.37
N VAL A 361 -5.82 -14.64 -18.36
CA VAL A 361 -5.37 -14.67 -19.77
C VAL A 361 -5.17 -13.28 -20.36
N ASP A 362 -4.26 -13.21 -21.33
CA ASP A 362 -4.01 -12.04 -22.18
C ASP A 362 -5.02 -11.95 -23.36
N GLN A 363 -4.81 -10.98 -24.26
CA GLN A 363 -5.59 -10.80 -25.50
C GLN A 363 -5.51 -12.00 -26.47
N ASN A 364 -4.53 -12.89 -26.31
CA ASN A 364 -4.36 -14.08 -27.12
C ASN A 364 -4.99 -15.32 -26.47
N GLY A 365 -5.65 -15.16 -25.31
CA GLY A 365 -6.22 -16.27 -24.55
C GLY A 365 -5.17 -17.13 -23.85
N ARG A 366 -3.96 -16.62 -23.61
CA ARG A 366 -2.83 -17.34 -22.98
C ARG A 366 -2.57 -16.82 -21.57
N ARG A 367 -2.21 -17.72 -20.66
CA ARG A 367 -1.59 -17.35 -19.38
C ARG A 367 -0.18 -16.80 -19.65
N PHE A 368 0.27 -15.85 -18.83
CA PHE A 368 1.56 -15.17 -19.03
C PHE A 368 2.39 -14.99 -17.73
N ALA A 369 1.82 -15.33 -16.58
CA ALA A 369 2.43 -15.19 -15.27
C ALA A 369 1.81 -16.18 -14.26
N ASN A 370 2.48 -16.35 -13.12
CA ASN A 370 1.85 -16.95 -11.94
C ASN A 370 0.83 -15.97 -11.37
N GLU A 371 -0.47 -16.32 -11.42
CA GLU A 371 -1.53 -15.44 -10.93
C GLU A 371 -1.44 -15.18 -9.43
N SER A 372 -0.77 -16.06 -8.68
CA SER A 372 -0.61 -15.98 -7.22
C SER A 372 0.65 -15.25 -6.75
N ALA A 373 1.62 -14.94 -7.64
CA ALA A 373 2.90 -14.29 -7.28
C ALA A 373 2.66 -12.95 -6.57
N ASP A 374 3.58 -12.35 -5.83
CA ASP A 374 3.30 -11.03 -5.24
C ASP A 374 2.96 -9.97 -6.30
N TYR A 375 2.20 -8.96 -5.88
CA TYR A 375 1.61 -8.02 -6.82
C TYR A 375 2.61 -7.07 -7.47
N MET A 376 3.78 -6.82 -6.85
CA MET A 376 4.84 -6.02 -7.46
C MET A 376 5.49 -6.82 -8.59
N SER A 377 5.85 -8.07 -8.33
CA SER A 377 6.39 -8.98 -9.36
C SER A 377 5.40 -9.23 -10.50
N PHE A 378 4.09 -9.34 -10.21
CA PHE A 378 3.07 -9.48 -11.25
C PHE A 378 3.05 -8.26 -12.19
N GLY A 379 3.08 -7.03 -11.63
CA GLY A 379 3.10 -5.82 -12.44
C GLY A 379 4.39 -5.62 -13.22
N GLN A 380 5.54 -5.94 -12.61
CA GLN A 380 6.83 -5.96 -13.31
C GLN A 380 6.81 -6.92 -14.49
N ARG A 381 6.27 -8.14 -14.31
CA ARG A 381 6.13 -9.11 -15.39
C ARG A 381 5.30 -8.60 -16.56
N VAL A 382 4.22 -7.86 -16.31
CA VAL A 382 3.40 -7.25 -17.36
C VAL A 382 4.22 -6.24 -18.18
N LEU A 383 4.98 -5.37 -17.51
CA LEU A 383 5.81 -4.36 -18.17
C LEU A 383 7.07 -4.93 -18.84
N GLU A 384 7.65 -6.00 -18.28
CA GLU A 384 8.75 -6.74 -18.91
C GLU A 384 8.31 -7.34 -20.25
N LEU A 385 7.09 -7.90 -20.31
CA LEU A 385 6.52 -8.45 -21.54
C LEU A 385 6.28 -7.36 -22.59
N GLU A 386 5.83 -6.17 -22.17
CA GLU A 386 5.74 -5.00 -23.04
C GLU A 386 7.11 -4.60 -23.60
N ALA A 387 8.11 -4.45 -22.73
CA ALA A 387 9.47 -4.10 -23.13
C ALA A 387 10.11 -5.15 -24.06
N ALA A 388 9.70 -6.42 -23.93
CA ALA A 388 10.14 -7.52 -24.79
C ALA A 388 9.39 -7.58 -26.15
N GLY A 389 8.46 -6.67 -26.42
CA GLY A 389 7.69 -6.63 -27.67
C GLY A 389 6.49 -7.58 -27.71
N THR A 390 6.08 -8.15 -26.56
CA THR A 390 4.87 -8.98 -26.42
C THR A 390 3.95 -8.42 -25.33
N PRO A 391 3.41 -7.20 -25.51
CA PRO A 391 2.63 -6.52 -24.47
C PRO A 391 1.36 -7.29 -24.11
N VAL A 392 0.98 -7.20 -22.83
CA VAL A 392 -0.31 -7.70 -22.34
C VAL A 392 -1.33 -6.57 -22.49
N GLU A 393 -2.09 -6.58 -23.59
CA GLU A 393 -3.03 -5.51 -23.95
C GLU A 393 -4.37 -5.60 -23.21
N SER A 394 -4.74 -6.81 -22.78
CA SER A 394 -5.93 -7.05 -21.97
C SER A 394 -5.67 -8.17 -20.98
N MET A 395 -6.31 -8.10 -19.82
CA MET A 395 -6.23 -9.14 -18.80
C MET A 395 -7.64 -9.53 -18.37
N TRP A 396 -7.92 -10.82 -18.40
CA TRP A 396 -9.20 -11.38 -17.95
C TRP A 396 -8.96 -12.44 -16.89
N ILE A 397 -9.49 -12.26 -15.67
CA ILE A 397 -9.59 -13.38 -14.73
C ILE A 397 -10.79 -14.22 -15.10
N VAL A 398 -10.55 -15.50 -15.39
CA VAL A 398 -11.55 -16.48 -15.78
C VAL A 398 -11.82 -17.43 -14.63
N PHE A 399 -13.08 -17.70 -14.32
CA PHE A 399 -13.49 -18.63 -13.27
C PHE A 399 -14.89 -19.22 -13.55
N ASP A 400 -15.29 -20.26 -12.82
CA ASP A 400 -16.60 -20.90 -12.98
C ASP A 400 -17.60 -20.55 -11.84
N GLN A 401 -18.82 -21.05 -11.95
CA GLN A 401 -19.85 -20.88 -10.91
C GLN A 401 -19.43 -21.44 -9.55
N GLN A 402 -18.63 -22.51 -9.50
CA GLN A 402 -18.17 -23.08 -8.23
C GLN A 402 -17.25 -22.11 -7.50
N TYR A 403 -16.36 -21.41 -8.21
CA TYR A 403 -15.56 -20.32 -7.66
C TYR A 403 -16.48 -19.22 -7.09
N ARG A 404 -17.47 -18.77 -7.87
CA ARG A 404 -18.39 -17.69 -7.46
C ARG A 404 -19.26 -18.06 -6.25
N ASN A 405 -19.57 -19.33 -6.10
CA ASN A 405 -20.31 -19.85 -4.95
C ASN A 405 -19.46 -19.96 -3.67
N SER A 406 -18.14 -19.82 -3.77
CA SER A 406 -17.21 -20.19 -2.69
C SER A 406 -16.51 -19.00 -2.03
N TYR A 407 -16.15 -17.97 -2.79
CA TYR A 407 -15.19 -16.95 -2.33
C TYR A 407 -15.73 -15.53 -2.43
N VAL A 408 -15.20 -14.58 -1.65
CA VAL A 408 -15.45 -13.15 -1.87
C VAL A 408 -14.77 -12.71 -3.18
N PHE A 409 -15.36 -11.75 -3.90
CA PHE A 409 -14.77 -11.20 -5.12
C PHE A 409 -14.88 -9.67 -5.15
N ALA A 410 -13.79 -9.01 -5.52
CA ALA A 410 -13.66 -7.55 -5.59
C ALA A 410 -13.95 -6.84 -4.26
N ALA A 411 -13.68 -7.52 -3.14
CA ALA A 411 -14.00 -7.12 -1.77
C ALA A 411 -15.49 -6.79 -1.47
N GLU A 412 -16.39 -6.81 -2.46
CA GLU A 412 -17.81 -6.46 -2.33
C GLU A 412 -18.78 -7.63 -2.57
N LEU A 413 -18.42 -8.62 -3.39
CA LEU A 413 -19.31 -9.71 -3.78
C LEU A 413 -19.09 -10.94 -2.89
N PHE A 414 -19.97 -11.15 -1.92
CA PHE A 414 -19.95 -12.35 -1.07
C PHE A 414 -20.31 -13.63 -1.86
N PRO A 415 -19.93 -14.82 -1.36
CA PRO A 415 -20.24 -16.10 -2.02
C PRO A 415 -21.71 -16.21 -2.44
N ARG A 416 -21.95 -16.68 -3.67
CA ARG A 416 -23.27 -16.80 -4.33
C ARG A 416 -23.97 -15.48 -4.69
N MET A 417 -23.44 -14.31 -4.32
CA MET A 417 -23.94 -13.05 -4.87
C MET A 417 -23.65 -13.00 -6.38
N PRO A 418 -24.64 -12.59 -7.21
CA PRO A 418 -24.42 -12.42 -8.64
C PRO A 418 -23.48 -11.24 -8.89
N ILE A 419 -22.73 -11.30 -9.98
CA ILE A 419 -22.02 -10.12 -10.50
C ILE A 419 -23.08 -9.08 -10.91
N PRO A 420 -22.94 -7.80 -10.50
CA PRO A 420 -23.93 -6.77 -10.80
C PRO A 420 -24.15 -6.55 -12.29
N GLN A 421 -25.40 -6.30 -12.71
CA GLN A 421 -25.74 -6.06 -14.12
C GLN A 421 -24.88 -4.97 -14.77
N ARG A 422 -24.65 -3.88 -14.04
CA ARG A 422 -23.77 -2.76 -14.42
C ARG A 422 -22.37 -3.16 -14.90
N TRP A 423 -21.82 -4.30 -14.45
CA TRP A 423 -20.49 -4.76 -14.89
C TRP A 423 -20.55 -5.41 -16.28
N TYR A 424 -21.63 -6.14 -16.57
CA TYR A 424 -21.88 -6.68 -17.91
C TYR A 424 -22.18 -5.54 -18.89
N ASP A 425 -23.02 -4.58 -18.48
CA ASP A 425 -23.38 -3.41 -19.31
C ASP A 425 -22.14 -2.56 -19.66
N ALA A 426 -21.18 -2.47 -18.73
CA ALA A 426 -19.91 -1.76 -18.94
C ALA A 426 -18.86 -2.59 -19.70
N GLY A 427 -19.14 -3.86 -20.05
CA GLY A 427 -18.19 -4.74 -20.73
C GLY A 427 -16.97 -5.11 -19.89
N ILE A 428 -17.07 -5.02 -18.56
CA ILE A 428 -15.99 -5.44 -17.63
C ILE A 428 -16.24 -6.82 -17.01
N ALA A 429 -17.40 -7.43 -17.28
CA ALA A 429 -17.70 -8.81 -16.93
C ALA A 429 -18.49 -9.50 -18.04
N PHE A 430 -18.28 -10.80 -18.18
CA PHE A 430 -18.95 -11.66 -19.15
C PHE A 430 -19.33 -12.99 -18.52
N ARG A 431 -20.40 -13.61 -19.02
CA ARG A 431 -20.91 -14.91 -18.56
C ARG A 431 -21.31 -15.74 -19.78
N ALA A 432 -20.89 -16.99 -19.82
CA ALA A 432 -21.29 -17.94 -20.85
C ALA A 432 -21.42 -19.36 -20.29
N ASP A 433 -22.28 -20.18 -20.89
CA ASP A 433 -22.46 -21.57 -20.45
C ASP A 433 -21.33 -22.49 -20.95
N ASN A 434 -20.56 -22.05 -21.95
CA ASN A 434 -19.37 -22.76 -22.45
C ASN A 434 -18.21 -21.80 -22.73
N LEU A 435 -17.00 -22.36 -22.80
CA LEU A 435 -15.75 -21.60 -22.96
C LEU A 435 -15.57 -20.97 -24.34
N THR A 436 -16.15 -21.53 -25.39
CA THR A 436 -16.07 -20.99 -26.77
C THR A 436 -16.85 -19.68 -26.87
N ASP A 437 -18.06 -19.66 -26.31
CA ASP A 437 -18.88 -18.46 -26.23
C ASP A 437 -18.23 -17.42 -25.33
N LEU A 438 -17.63 -17.83 -24.20
CA LEU A 438 -16.88 -16.92 -23.34
C LEU A 438 -15.72 -16.28 -24.10
N ALA A 439 -14.92 -17.07 -24.83
CA ALA A 439 -13.79 -16.58 -25.63
C ALA A 439 -14.23 -15.54 -26.65
N THR A 440 -15.37 -15.78 -27.31
CA THR A 440 -15.98 -14.85 -28.27
C THR A 440 -16.38 -13.55 -27.58
N GLN A 441 -17.01 -13.62 -26.39
CA GLN A 441 -17.45 -12.44 -25.64
C GLN A 441 -16.28 -11.57 -25.17
N ILE A 442 -15.16 -12.16 -24.73
CA ILE A 442 -13.96 -11.42 -24.31
C ILE A 442 -12.98 -11.12 -25.47
N ASN A 443 -13.35 -11.46 -26.70
CA ASN A 443 -12.57 -11.23 -27.92
C ASN A 443 -11.16 -11.85 -27.89
N VAL A 444 -11.04 -13.11 -27.49
CA VAL A 444 -9.79 -13.89 -27.57
C VAL A 444 -9.90 -15.06 -28.55
N PRO A 445 -8.80 -15.55 -29.16
CA PRO A 445 -8.84 -16.69 -30.07
C PRO A 445 -9.34 -17.97 -29.38
N ALA A 446 -10.54 -18.45 -29.77
CA ALA A 446 -11.21 -19.57 -29.12
C ALA A 446 -10.37 -20.85 -29.05
N GLY A 447 -9.63 -21.17 -30.12
CA GLY A 447 -8.74 -22.36 -30.15
C GLY A 447 -7.59 -22.26 -29.16
N THR A 448 -6.94 -21.09 -29.07
CA THR A 448 -5.84 -20.86 -28.11
C THR A 448 -6.36 -20.84 -26.68
N PHE A 449 -7.47 -20.14 -26.44
CA PHE A 449 -8.11 -20.10 -25.13
C PHE A 449 -8.51 -21.50 -24.65
N ARG A 450 -9.09 -22.32 -25.53
CA ARG A 450 -9.46 -23.69 -25.19
C ARG A 450 -8.24 -24.52 -24.80
N ALA A 451 -7.16 -24.45 -25.57
CA ALA A 451 -5.91 -25.13 -25.24
C ALA A 451 -5.32 -24.65 -23.90
N THR A 452 -5.42 -23.37 -23.58
CA THR A 452 -5.05 -22.83 -22.26
C THR A 452 -5.88 -23.44 -21.14
N VAL A 453 -7.20 -23.54 -21.32
CA VAL A 453 -8.09 -24.13 -20.29
C VAL A 453 -7.82 -25.62 -20.10
N ASP A 454 -7.68 -26.37 -21.20
CA ASP A 454 -7.41 -27.81 -21.13
C ASP A 454 -6.07 -28.07 -20.40
N ARG A 455 -5.01 -27.34 -20.75
CA ARG A 455 -3.71 -27.41 -20.07
C ARG A 455 -3.79 -27.01 -18.60
N PHE A 456 -4.50 -25.93 -18.27
CA PHE A 456 -4.71 -25.52 -16.88
C PHE A 456 -5.44 -26.59 -16.08
N ASN A 457 -6.47 -27.21 -16.66
CA ASN A 457 -7.24 -28.26 -16.01
C ASN A 457 -6.40 -29.52 -15.77
N GLU A 458 -5.59 -29.95 -16.73
CA GLU A 458 -4.63 -31.06 -16.57
C GLU A 458 -3.66 -30.80 -15.40
N ASN A 459 -3.04 -29.62 -15.38
CA ASN A 459 -2.16 -29.17 -14.31
C ASN A 459 -2.89 -29.12 -12.95
N ALA A 460 -4.14 -28.65 -12.94
CA ALA A 460 -4.94 -28.57 -11.73
C ALA A 460 -5.34 -29.95 -11.18
N PHE A 461 -5.60 -30.94 -12.04
CA PHE A 461 -5.81 -32.33 -11.60
C PHE A 461 -4.54 -32.92 -10.97
N ALA A 462 -3.36 -32.60 -11.51
CA ALA A 462 -2.07 -32.99 -10.93
C ALA A 462 -1.74 -32.21 -9.65
N GLY A 463 -2.37 -31.04 -9.44
CA GLY A 463 -2.08 -30.12 -8.34
C GLY A 463 -0.73 -29.40 -8.47
N GLU A 464 -0.16 -29.37 -9.67
CA GLU A 464 1.10 -28.69 -9.96
C GLU A 464 0.94 -27.82 -11.20
N ASP A 465 1.47 -26.60 -11.17
CA ASP A 465 1.53 -25.72 -12.33
C ASP A 465 2.97 -25.66 -12.84
N PRO A 466 3.38 -26.53 -13.78
CA PRO A 466 4.73 -26.52 -14.35
C PRO A 466 5.01 -25.27 -15.21
N ASP A 467 3.97 -24.57 -15.67
CA ASP A 467 4.12 -23.41 -16.57
C ASP A 467 4.62 -22.17 -15.82
N PHE A 468 4.04 -21.90 -14.65
CA PHE A 468 4.33 -20.68 -13.89
C PHE A 468 4.60 -20.92 -12.41
N GLY A 469 4.52 -22.16 -11.92
CA GLY A 469 4.82 -22.50 -10.53
C GLY A 469 3.76 -22.09 -9.51
N ARG A 470 2.53 -21.78 -9.94
CA ARG A 470 1.43 -21.39 -9.05
C ARG A 470 1.17 -22.40 -7.94
N GLY A 471 1.16 -21.92 -6.70
CA GLY A 471 0.92 -22.72 -5.49
C GLY A 471 2.18 -23.34 -4.87
N ARG A 472 3.37 -23.12 -5.47
CA ARG A 472 4.65 -23.60 -4.92
C ARG A 472 5.15 -22.75 -3.76
N SER A 473 5.03 -21.42 -3.84
CA SER A 473 5.45 -20.52 -2.77
C SER A 473 4.51 -20.59 -1.56
N ALA A 474 5.04 -20.33 -0.36
CA ALA A 474 4.21 -20.15 0.82
C ALA A 474 3.29 -18.93 0.68
N TYR A 475 3.73 -17.90 -0.05
CA TYR A 475 2.93 -16.71 -0.34
C TYR A 475 1.69 -17.06 -1.17
N ASP A 476 1.88 -17.79 -2.28
CA ASP A 476 0.78 -18.23 -3.12
C ASP A 476 -0.32 -18.93 -2.29
N ARG A 477 0.11 -19.82 -1.40
CA ARG A 477 -0.78 -20.64 -0.56
C ARG A 477 -1.47 -19.86 0.55
N TYR A 478 -1.03 -18.64 0.89
CA TYR A 478 -1.60 -17.87 2.01
C TYR A 478 -3.11 -17.61 1.82
N TYR A 479 -3.50 -17.20 0.61
CA TYR A 479 -4.89 -16.96 0.22
C TYR A 479 -5.57 -18.15 -0.48
N GLY A 480 -4.86 -19.25 -0.71
CA GLY A 480 -5.45 -20.47 -1.28
C GLY A 480 -6.54 -21.09 -0.40
N ASP A 481 -7.37 -21.95 -0.97
CA ASP A 481 -8.36 -22.73 -0.22
C ASP A 481 -7.76 -24.08 0.20
N PRO A 482 -7.40 -24.27 1.49
CA PRO A 482 -6.81 -25.51 1.98
C PRO A 482 -7.78 -26.70 1.98
N THR A 483 -9.05 -26.51 1.61
CA THR A 483 -10.00 -27.61 1.38
C THR A 483 -9.90 -28.20 -0.03
N ILE A 484 -9.10 -27.60 -0.90
CA ILE A 484 -8.79 -28.10 -2.23
C ILE A 484 -7.42 -28.81 -2.20
N THR A 485 -7.39 -30.02 -2.74
CA THR A 485 -6.20 -30.87 -2.83
C THR A 485 -5.96 -31.32 -4.27
N PRO A 486 -4.71 -31.58 -4.69
CA PRO A 486 -3.48 -31.55 -3.87
C PRO A 486 -2.93 -30.14 -3.62
N SER A 487 -3.34 -29.14 -4.41
CA SER A 487 -2.91 -27.75 -4.24
C SER A 487 -4.06 -26.84 -3.83
N PRO A 488 -3.87 -25.98 -2.82
CA PRO A 488 -4.91 -25.03 -2.40
C PRO A 488 -5.16 -23.91 -3.41
N ASN A 489 -4.33 -23.80 -4.46
CA ASN A 489 -4.39 -22.76 -5.48
C ASN A 489 -4.89 -23.26 -6.83
N LEU A 490 -5.03 -24.57 -7.03
CA LEU A 490 -5.35 -25.17 -8.32
C LEU A 490 -6.60 -26.05 -8.22
N ARG A 491 -7.59 -25.75 -9.05
CA ARG A 491 -8.79 -26.58 -9.26
C ARG A 491 -9.22 -26.44 -10.72
N PRO A 492 -9.59 -27.52 -11.41
CA PRO A 492 -10.04 -27.44 -12.80
C PRO A 492 -11.41 -26.75 -12.91
N LEU A 493 -11.63 -26.05 -14.02
CA LEU A 493 -12.91 -25.43 -14.42
C LEU A 493 -13.63 -26.39 -15.38
N LEU A 494 -14.61 -27.14 -14.87
CA LEU A 494 -15.24 -28.25 -15.60
C LEU A 494 -16.69 -27.97 -16.05
N SER A 495 -17.41 -27.16 -15.29
CA SER A 495 -18.85 -26.96 -15.49
C SER A 495 -19.20 -25.48 -15.48
N GLY A 496 -19.91 -25.05 -16.53
CA GLY A 496 -20.43 -23.70 -16.63
C GLY A 496 -21.57 -23.39 -15.62
N PRO A 497 -22.02 -22.13 -15.56
CA PRO A 497 -21.52 -21.01 -16.34
C PRO A 497 -20.09 -20.62 -15.96
N PHE A 498 -19.35 -20.16 -16.97
CA PHE A 498 -18.03 -19.56 -16.85
C PHE A 498 -18.16 -18.04 -16.89
N TYR A 499 -17.23 -17.38 -16.20
CA TYR A 499 -17.16 -15.95 -16.04
C TYR A 499 -15.79 -15.46 -16.45
N ALA A 500 -15.75 -14.27 -17.03
CA ALA A 500 -14.53 -13.51 -17.21
C ALA A 500 -14.76 -12.10 -16.66
N VAL A 501 -13.83 -11.61 -15.84
CA VAL A 501 -13.85 -10.24 -15.32
C VAL A 501 -12.58 -9.52 -15.75
N LYS A 502 -12.74 -8.31 -16.29
CA LYS A 502 -11.63 -7.52 -16.81
C LYS A 502 -10.75 -7.05 -15.66
N MET A 503 -9.46 -7.15 -15.86
CA MET A 503 -8.43 -6.66 -14.96
C MET A 503 -7.69 -5.48 -15.58
N VAL A 504 -7.11 -4.66 -14.72
CA VAL A 504 -6.19 -3.59 -15.10
C VAL A 504 -4.92 -3.67 -14.23
N LEU A 505 -3.81 -3.19 -14.77
CA LEU A 505 -2.61 -2.95 -13.98
C LEU A 505 -2.79 -1.63 -13.23
N SER A 506 -3.00 -1.72 -11.92
CA SER A 506 -3.11 -0.60 -10.99
C SER A 506 -1.86 -0.60 -10.09
N ASP A 507 -1.83 0.25 -9.07
CA ASP A 507 -0.79 0.31 -8.04
C ASP A 507 -1.34 0.86 -6.71
N LEU A 508 -0.55 0.73 -5.65
CA LEU A 508 -0.79 1.29 -4.32
C LEU A 508 0.03 2.59 -4.08
N GLY A 509 0.52 3.21 -5.16
CA GLY A 509 1.48 4.31 -5.16
C GLY A 509 2.76 3.97 -5.91
N THR A 510 3.42 4.97 -6.49
CA THR A 510 4.77 4.80 -7.07
C THR A 510 5.80 4.59 -5.96
N CYS A 511 6.93 3.96 -6.28
CA CYS A 511 8.04 3.76 -5.34
C CYS A 511 9.40 4.21 -5.88
N GLY A 512 9.40 4.88 -7.04
CA GLY A 512 10.46 5.78 -7.47
C GLY A 512 10.32 7.18 -6.90
N GLY A 513 11.44 7.83 -6.68
CA GLY A 513 11.49 9.16 -6.08
C GLY A 513 12.92 9.69 -5.92
N LEU A 514 13.10 10.61 -4.98
CA LEU A 514 14.39 11.24 -4.70
C LEU A 514 15.41 10.23 -4.17
N LEU A 515 16.67 10.35 -4.58
CA LEU A 515 17.77 9.64 -3.96
C LEU A 515 17.90 10.08 -2.50
N ALA A 516 18.02 9.12 -1.60
CA ALA A 516 18.22 9.36 -0.17
C ALA A 516 19.18 8.33 0.42
N ASP A 517 20.02 8.75 1.36
CA ASP A 517 20.97 7.86 2.03
C ASP A 517 20.38 7.10 3.23
N SER A 518 21.22 6.40 3.98
CA SER A 518 20.87 5.70 5.22
C SER A 518 20.43 6.62 6.37
N HIS A 519 20.63 7.94 6.26
CA HIS A 519 20.13 8.96 7.18
C HIS A 519 18.88 9.68 6.66
N ALA A 520 18.30 9.20 5.54
CA ALA A 520 17.18 9.82 4.82
C ALA A 520 17.46 11.21 4.25
N ARG A 521 18.74 11.63 4.17
CA ARG A 521 19.13 12.91 3.56
C ARG A 521 19.03 12.80 2.05
N VAL A 522 18.51 13.84 1.40
CA VAL A 522 18.41 13.86 -0.06
C VAL A 522 19.79 14.01 -0.69
N LEU A 523 20.04 13.24 -1.75
CA LEU A 523 21.29 13.25 -2.49
C LEU A 523 21.10 13.86 -3.87
N ARG A 524 22.17 14.49 -4.38
CA ARG A 524 22.33 14.81 -5.80
C ARG A 524 22.72 13.54 -6.59
N GLU A 525 22.71 13.63 -7.91
CA GLU A 525 23.13 12.53 -8.80
C GLU A 525 24.59 12.08 -8.58
N ASP A 526 25.47 12.97 -8.11
CA ASP A 526 26.87 12.66 -7.78
C ASP A 526 27.05 12.04 -6.39
N GLY A 527 25.96 11.83 -5.64
CA GLY A 527 25.96 11.29 -4.29
C GLY A 527 26.25 12.32 -3.18
N THR A 528 26.46 13.60 -3.52
CA THR A 528 26.60 14.65 -2.51
C THR A 528 25.27 14.97 -1.84
N VAL A 529 25.31 15.34 -0.57
CA VAL A 529 24.12 15.65 0.24
C VAL A 529 23.59 17.04 -0.08
N ILE A 530 22.26 17.17 -0.14
CA ILE A 530 21.57 18.47 -0.08
C ILE A 530 21.26 18.74 1.39
N ASP A 531 22.04 19.62 2.00
CA ASP A 531 21.90 19.93 3.43
C ASP A 531 20.51 20.51 3.75
N GLY A 532 19.97 20.11 4.90
CA GLY A 532 18.65 20.53 5.35
C GLY A 532 17.46 19.87 4.62
N LEU A 533 17.68 18.94 3.69
CA LEU A 533 16.60 18.25 2.98
C LEU A 533 16.60 16.74 3.22
N TYR A 534 15.43 16.22 3.59
CA TYR A 534 15.19 14.79 3.82
C TYR A 534 14.03 14.29 2.96
N ALA A 535 14.04 13.01 2.59
CA ALA A 535 12.93 12.39 1.87
C ALA A 535 12.63 10.99 2.43
N ILE A 536 11.34 10.69 2.61
CA ILE A 536 10.86 9.42 3.16
C ILE A 536 9.62 8.90 2.42
N GLY A 537 9.24 7.66 2.70
CA GLY A 537 8.07 7.02 2.07
C GLY A 537 8.22 7.01 0.55
N ASN A 538 7.10 7.19 -0.18
CA ASN A 538 7.09 7.17 -1.64
C ASN A 538 7.66 8.45 -2.29
N THR A 539 8.07 9.44 -1.51
CA THR A 539 8.79 10.61 -2.04
C THR A 539 10.28 10.30 -2.24
N ALA A 540 10.84 9.41 -1.43
CA ALA A 540 12.16 8.83 -1.67
C ALA A 540 12.06 7.60 -2.57
N ALA A 541 13.12 7.31 -3.32
CA ALA A 541 13.28 6.04 -3.98
C ALA A 541 13.22 4.89 -2.95
N ASN A 542 12.56 3.78 -3.31
CA ASN A 542 12.35 2.62 -2.42
C ASN A 542 13.66 2.15 -1.76
N ALA A 543 13.66 2.01 -0.44
CA ALA A 543 14.80 1.48 0.30
C ALA A 543 15.14 0.02 -0.03
N PHE A 544 14.16 -0.71 -0.58
CA PHE A 544 14.28 -2.11 -0.99
C PHE A 544 14.46 -2.27 -2.51
N GLY A 545 14.84 -1.21 -3.20
CA GLY A 545 15.16 -1.27 -4.62
C GLY A 545 13.98 -1.66 -5.50
N ARG A 546 14.21 -2.61 -6.40
CA ARG A 546 13.18 -3.13 -7.33
C ARG A 546 12.28 -4.20 -6.69
N THR A 547 12.34 -4.40 -5.38
CA THR A 547 11.67 -5.52 -4.73
C THR A 547 10.71 -5.06 -3.63
N TYR A 548 9.65 -5.85 -3.42
CA TYR A 548 8.77 -5.72 -2.27
C TYR A 548 8.98 -6.91 -1.31
N PRO A 549 9.72 -6.76 -0.20
CA PRO A 549 10.09 -7.90 0.65
C PRO A 549 8.91 -8.57 1.37
N GLY A 550 7.85 -7.83 1.70
CA GLY A 550 6.70 -8.42 2.39
C GLY A 550 5.65 -7.38 2.77
N ALA A 551 4.45 -7.81 3.09
CA ALA A 551 3.31 -6.90 3.26
C ALA A 551 3.59 -5.81 4.29
N GLY A 552 3.43 -4.56 3.87
CA GLY A 552 3.59 -3.38 4.73
C GLY A 552 4.98 -2.76 4.74
N ALA A 553 5.93 -3.27 3.94
CA ALA A 553 7.24 -2.64 3.78
C ALA A 553 7.15 -1.20 3.24
N THR A 554 6.09 -0.89 2.46
CA THR A 554 5.78 0.47 1.97
C THR A 554 5.63 1.49 3.11
N ILE A 555 4.81 1.18 4.11
CA ILE A 555 4.51 2.10 5.21
C ILE A 555 5.61 2.03 6.27
N ALA A 556 6.11 0.81 6.55
CA ALA A 556 7.14 0.60 7.55
C ALA A 556 8.43 1.35 7.21
N GLN A 557 8.88 1.35 5.94
CA GLN A 557 10.06 2.14 5.55
C GLN A 557 9.84 3.64 5.76
N GLY A 558 8.66 4.17 5.43
CA GLY A 558 8.36 5.58 5.65
C GLY A 558 8.40 5.96 7.13
N LEU A 559 7.89 5.10 8.02
CA LEU A 559 7.94 5.34 9.47
C LEU A 559 9.37 5.25 10.03
N VAL A 560 10.15 4.25 9.62
CA VAL A 560 11.53 4.05 10.09
C VAL A 560 12.45 5.15 9.59
N PHE A 561 12.42 5.48 8.29
CA PHE A 561 13.22 6.59 7.76
C PHE A 561 12.73 7.95 8.26
N GLY A 562 11.45 8.11 8.58
CA GLY A 562 10.94 9.30 9.27
C GLY A 562 11.53 9.47 10.66
N HIS A 563 11.64 8.37 11.42
CA HIS A 563 12.32 8.36 12.72
C HIS A 563 13.82 8.68 12.58
N ILE A 564 14.50 8.08 11.60
CA ILE A 564 15.92 8.37 11.30
C ILE A 564 16.13 9.85 10.93
N ALA A 565 15.31 10.39 10.02
CA ALA A 565 15.40 11.79 9.58
C ALA A 565 15.26 12.76 10.76
N ALA A 566 14.26 12.54 11.62
CA ALA A 566 14.02 13.37 12.80
C ALA A 566 15.20 13.34 13.79
N HIS A 567 15.76 12.16 14.07
CA HIS A 567 16.93 12.03 14.94
C HIS A 567 18.18 12.68 14.35
N HIS A 568 18.41 12.50 13.04
CA HIS A 568 19.53 13.15 12.36
C HIS A 568 19.40 14.67 12.44
N ALA A 569 18.24 15.22 12.06
CA ALA A 569 17.97 16.66 12.09
C ALA A 569 18.14 17.28 13.49
N ALA A 570 17.76 16.57 14.56
CA ALA A 570 17.98 17.02 15.93
C ALA A 570 19.47 17.09 16.31
N GLN A 571 20.30 16.17 15.79
CA GLN A 571 21.72 16.07 16.13
C GLN A 571 22.62 17.01 15.32
N SER A 572 22.27 17.31 14.06
CA SER A 572 23.14 18.08 13.15
C SER A 572 23.47 19.49 13.63
N ARG A 573 22.72 20.04 14.58
CA ARG A 573 22.92 21.40 15.13
C ARG A 573 23.52 21.44 16.54
N LEU A 574 23.78 20.29 17.17
CA LEU A 574 24.58 20.26 18.40
C LEU A 574 26.10 20.34 18.12
N VAL A 575 26.48 20.27 16.84
CA VAL A 575 27.87 20.20 16.36
C VAL A 575 28.27 21.43 15.50
N ALA A 576 27.31 22.29 15.16
CA ALA A 576 27.52 23.58 14.49
C ALA A 576 27.32 24.72 15.48
#